data_AF-A0A972U7R0-F1
#
_entry.id   AF-A0A972U7R0-F1
#
_cell.length_a   1.000
_cell.length_b   1.000
_cell.length_c   1.000
_cell.angle_alpha   90.00
_cell.angle_beta   90.00
_cell.angle_gamma   90.00
#
_symmetry.space_group_name_H-M   'P 1'
#
loop_
_entity.id
_entity.type
_entity.pdbx_description
1 polymer ?
#
loop_
_entity_poly.entity_id
_entity_poly.type
_entity_poly.pdbx_seq_one_letter_code
_entity_poly.pdbx_strand_id
1 'polypeptide(L)'
;MKQKLLAAVMCIVSLGCAALGQTPDIVAFQGNGVLTWSNALPNQAYEVQWASTLTGTWFSTWSFLDNVSSTSQIVRASVPMFYRVSTAPHIGLLTEIFSSQSGCNAYVTTNTDSSYDSFEREYHFGPVVSGSLAQNATEHDNSSSSYDLVKQFTDINALVHRTENQLSRDGISGDGSCCKVEYHYADASIEEAIECENAPYYEPHTYYNGQTDKIVDHIDIYLRGGNQHGYEKDDVVFGFTEKPSTMIELALPVLTGHVTHTLLNIEPLRRDVGDRIEYEIYDGVTTESNLLTNTKNEIVNLSTNPTLLRVVLFPSPANPLPKTPAIKSLSFSYWYRP
;
A
#
# COMPACT_ATOMS: atom_id res chain seq x y z
N MET A 1 -74.32 14.30 4.94
CA MET A 1 -73.65 13.64 3.80
C MET A 1 -72.12 13.82 3.73
N LYS A 2 -71.48 14.71 4.52
CA LYS A 2 -70.02 14.96 4.43
C LYS A 2 -69.13 14.03 5.28
N GLN A 3 -69.72 13.16 6.11
CA GLN A 3 -69.00 12.33 7.09
C GLN A 3 -68.68 10.90 6.60
N LYS A 4 -69.23 10.49 5.45
CA LYS A 4 -68.92 9.17 4.84
C LYS A 4 -67.78 9.22 3.82
N LEU A 5 -67.32 10.42 3.43
CA LEU A 5 -66.26 10.61 2.45
C LEU A 5 -64.85 10.58 3.07
N LEU A 6 -64.70 10.90 4.36
CA LEU A 6 -63.39 10.87 5.05
C LEU A 6 -62.92 9.45 5.42
N ALA A 7 -63.83 8.51 5.68
CA ALA A 7 -63.46 7.14 6.02
C ALA A 7 -62.93 6.34 4.82
N ALA A 8 -63.36 6.67 3.60
CA ALA A 8 -62.91 6.01 2.37
C ALA A 8 -61.52 6.46 1.91
N VAL A 9 -61.12 7.70 2.22
CA VAL A 9 -59.78 8.22 1.87
C VAL A 9 -58.70 7.75 2.86
N MET A 10 -59.08 7.40 4.11
CA MET A 10 -58.13 6.93 5.12
C MET A 10 -57.79 5.43 5.01
N CYS A 11 -58.57 4.63 4.27
CA CYS A 11 -58.32 3.19 4.05
C CYS A 11 -57.47 2.87 2.81
N ILE A 12 -57.18 3.85 1.94
CA ILE A 12 -56.42 3.62 0.70
C ILE A 12 -54.92 3.95 0.86
N VAL A 13 -54.52 4.59 1.97
CA VAL A 13 -53.11 4.98 2.22
C VAL A 13 -52.33 3.94 3.05
N SER A 14 -52.99 2.90 3.57
CA SER A 14 -52.33 1.84 4.36
C SER A 14 -51.96 0.56 3.58
N LEU A 15 -52.21 0.51 2.27
CA LEU A 15 -51.91 -0.65 1.41
C LEU A 15 -50.66 -0.46 0.53
N GLY A 16 -49.61 0.17 1.07
CA GLY A 16 -48.44 0.55 0.29
C GLY A 16 -47.12 0.50 1.04
N CYS A 17 -46.90 -0.46 1.93
CA CYS A 17 -45.54 -0.84 2.38
C CYS A 17 -45.53 -2.16 3.14
N ALA A 18 -45.89 -3.25 2.46
CA ALA A 18 -45.43 -4.58 2.84
C ALA A 18 -44.67 -5.15 1.64
N ALA A 19 -43.51 -4.56 1.34
CA ALA A 19 -42.48 -5.29 0.62
C ALA A 19 -42.02 -6.39 1.59
N LEU A 20 -42.70 -7.53 1.54
CA LEU A 20 -42.22 -8.76 2.15
C LEU A 20 -40.88 -9.05 1.49
N GLY A 21 -39.78 -8.73 2.19
CA GLY A 21 -38.47 -9.22 1.82
C GLY A 21 -38.58 -10.74 1.77
N GLN A 22 -38.53 -11.31 0.58
CA GLN A 22 -38.47 -12.75 0.43
C GLN A 22 -37.22 -13.21 1.19
N THR A 23 -37.40 -14.06 2.19
CA THR A 23 -36.29 -14.67 2.91
C THR A 23 -35.79 -15.85 2.09
N PRO A 24 -34.48 -16.03 1.91
CA PRO A 24 -33.94 -17.20 1.23
C PRO A 24 -34.35 -18.46 2.00
N ASP A 25 -35.01 -19.40 1.33
CA ASP A 25 -35.42 -20.66 1.95
C ASP A 25 -34.42 -21.76 1.58
N ILE A 26 -33.90 -22.49 2.57
CA ILE A 26 -33.04 -23.65 2.32
C ILE A 26 -33.91 -24.76 1.72
N VAL A 27 -33.61 -25.15 0.48
CA VAL A 27 -34.38 -26.16 -0.26
C VAL A 27 -33.77 -27.55 -0.16
N ALA A 28 -32.46 -27.65 0.09
CA ALA A 28 -31.80 -28.93 0.30
C ALA A 28 -30.49 -28.81 1.10
N PHE A 29 -30.18 -29.88 1.84
CA PHE A 29 -28.90 -30.13 2.48
C PHE A 29 -28.56 -31.61 2.27
N GLN A 30 -27.94 -31.94 1.13
CA GLN A 30 -27.86 -33.33 0.63
C GLN A 30 -26.67 -34.14 1.17
N GLY A 31 -26.06 -33.72 2.28
CA GLY A 31 -24.79 -34.28 2.74
C GLY A 31 -23.59 -33.74 1.93
N ASN A 32 -22.37 -34.09 2.35
CA ASN A 32 -21.11 -33.58 1.78
C ASN A 32 -20.90 -32.05 1.88
N GLY A 33 -21.59 -31.37 2.79
CA GLY A 33 -21.38 -29.94 3.04
C GLY A 33 -21.96 -29.00 1.98
N VAL A 34 -22.90 -29.46 1.15
CA VAL A 34 -23.56 -28.62 0.14
C VAL A 34 -24.91 -28.13 0.66
N LEU A 35 -25.04 -26.81 0.79
CA LEU A 35 -26.27 -26.10 1.11
C LEU A 35 -26.89 -25.53 -0.17
N THR A 36 -28.17 -25.81 -0.42
CA THR A 36 -28.91 -25.23 -1.55
C THR A 36 -30.10 -24.44 -1.03
N TRP A 37 -30.28 -23.22 -1.52
CA TRP A 37 -31.39 -22.34 -1.13
C TRP A 37 -32.05 -21.70 -2.35
N SER A 38 -33.26 -21.18 -2.16
CA SER A 38 -33.97 -20.38 -3.16
C SER A 38 -33.54 -18.91 -3.08
N ASN A 39 -33.22 -18.31 -4.22
CA ASN A 39 -32.90 -16.90 -4.29
C ASN A 39 -34.19 -16.08 -4.31
N ALA A 40 -34.40 -15.35 -3.21
CA ALA A 40 -35.44 -14.35 -3.08
C ALA A 40 -35.25 -13.13 -4.01
N LEU A 41 -33.99 -12.77 -4.28
CA LEU A 41 -33.63 -11.60 -5.07
C LEU A 41 -32.44 -11.98 -5.97
N PRO A 42 -32.65 -12.15 -7.30
CA PRO A 42 -31.52 -12.35 -8.20
C PRO A 42 -30.61 -11.11 -8.14
N ASN A 43 -29.29 -11.34 -8.16
CA ASN A 43 -28.24 -10.30 -8.05
C ASN A 43 -28.04 -9.69 -6.66
N GLN A 44 -28.21 -10.46 -5.59
CA GLN A 44 -27.77 -10.06 -4.25
C GLN A 44 -26.72 -11.01 -3.68
N ALA A 45 -25.85 -10.46 -2.83
CA ALA A 45 -24.94 -11.24 -2.02
C ALA A 45 -25.68 -11.88 -0.83
N TYR A 46 -25.38 -13.14 -0.59
CA TYR A 46 -25.90 -13.89 0.54
C TYR A 46 -24.78 -14.29 1.48
N GLU A 47 -25.08 -14.32 2.76
CA GLU A 47 -24.19 -14.82 3.79
C GLU A 47 -24.77 -16.10 4.37
N VAL A 48 -23.95 -17.16 4.42
CA VAL A 48 -24.30 -18.39 5.13
C VAL A 48 -23.88 -18.22 6.58
N GLN A 49 -24.86 -18.27 7.47
CA GLN A 49 -24.64 -18.20 8.90
C GLN A 49 -24.92 -19.55 9.56
N TRP A 50 -24.26 -19.80 10.68
CA TRP A 50 -24.40 -21.04 11.44
C TRP A 50 -24.58 -20.83 12.93
N ALA A 51 -25.21 -21.79 13.61
CA ALA A 51 -25.33 -21.82 15.06
C ALA A 51 -25.17 -23.26 15.59
N SER A 52 -24.72 -23.42 16.82
CA SER A 52 -24.64 -24.72 17.50
C SER A 52 -25.99 -25.18 18.08
N THR A 53 -26.93 -24.24 18.28
CA THR A 53 -28.31 -24.50 18.72
C THR A 53 -29.29 -23.62 17.94
N LEU A 54 -30.53 -24.07 17.77
CA LEU A 54 -31.55 -23.36 16.96
C LEU A 54 -31.86 -21.95 17.49
N THR A 55 -31.79 -21.74 18.81
CA THR A 55 -32.04 -20.46 19.49
C THR A 55 -30.75 -19.77 19.93
N GLY A 56 -29.59 -20.25 19.48
CA GLY A 56 -28.29 -19.75 19.88
C GLY A 56 -27.83 -18.54 19.06
N THR A 57 -26.60 -18.10 19.35
CA THR A 57 -25.93 -17.06 18.56
C THR A 57 -25.60 -17.59 17.17
N TRP A 58 -25.91 -16.78 16.16
CA TRP A 58 -25.56 -17.05 14.77
C TRP A 58 -24.21 -16.41 14.44
N PHE A 59 -23.31 -17.19 13.84
CA PHE A 59 -21.99 -16.78 13.40
C PHE A 59 -21.93 -16.75 11.87
N SER A 60 -21.23 -15.77 11.32
CA SER A 60 -21.00 -15.63 9.87
C SER A 60 -19.62 -16.10 9.42
N THR A 61 -18.74 -16.45 10.36
CA THR A 61 -17.36 -16.84 10.08
C THR A 61 -16.97 -18.09 10.84
N TRP A 62 -15.86 -18.70 10.40
CA TRP A 62 -15.30 -19.92 10.99
C TRP A 62 -14.15 -19.64 11.96
N SER A 63 -13.82 -18.37 12.19
CA SER A 63 -12.64 -17.94 12.96
C SER A 63 -12.62 -18.46 14.40
N PHE A 64 -13.79 -18.67 15.01
CA PHE A 64 -13.89 -19.24 16.37
C PHE A 64 -13.51 -20.73 16.45
N LEU A 65 -13.40 -21.41 15.31
CA LEU A 65 -12.93 -22.80 15.22
C LEU A 65 -11.48 -22.89 14.76
N ASP A 66 -10.85 -21.76 14.42
CA ASP A 66 -9.45 -21.69 14.08
C ASP A 66 -8.61 -21.44 15.34
N ASN A 67 -7.46 -22.10 15.45
CA ASN A 67 -6.50 -21.95 16.55
C ASN A 67 -7.10 -22.10 17.98
N VAL A 68 -7.94 -23.11 18.20
CA VAL A 68 -8.53 -23.40 19.52
C VAL A 68 -7.43 -23.79 20.52
N SER A 69 -7.09 -22.86 21.41
CA SER A 69 -6.03 -23.05 22.40
C SER A 69 -6.44 -24.02 23.50
N SER A 70 -5.62 -25.05 23.73
CA SER A 70 -5.85 -26.06 24.77
C SER A 70 -5.45 -25.55 26.16
N THR A 71 -6.37 -24.86 26.86
CA THR A 71 -6.13 -24.32 28.20
C THR A 71 -6.45 -25.29 29.34
N SER A 72 -6.90 -26.51 29.04
CA SER A 72 -7.31 -27.52 30.02
C SER A 72 -7.21 -28.94 29.43
N GLN A 73 -7.29 -29.97 30.27
CA GLN A 73 -7.25 -31.38 29.84
C GLN A 73 -8.41 -31.78 28.92
N ILE A 74 -9.52 -31.04 28.96
CA ILE A 74 -10.67 -31.22 28.07
C ILE A 74 -10.98 -29.86 27.46
N VAL A 75 -10.95 -29.80 26.12
CA VAL A 75 -11.31 -28.62 25.33
C VAL A 75 -12.69 -28.83 24.72
N ARG A 76 -13.54 -27.81 24.75
CA ARG A 76 -14.86 -27.81 24.14
C ARG A 76 -14.98 -26.63 23.18
N ALA A 77 -15.54 -26.86 22.00
CA ALA A 77 -15.81 -25.82 21.01
C ALA A 77 -17.24 -25.94 20.49
N SER A 78 -17.88 -24.80 20.20
CA SER A 78 -19.20 -24.76 19.56
C SER A 78 -19.04 -24.99 18.06
N VAL A 79 -19.61 -26.07 17.55
CA VAL A 79 -19.55 -26.44 16.12
C VAL A 79 -20.87 -26.14 15.41
N PRO A 80 -20.88 -25.98 14.08
CA PRO A 80 -22.09 -25.75 13.30
C PRO A 80 -23.01 -26.96 13.33
N MET A 81 -24.26 -26.72 13.74
CA MET A 81 -25.32 -27.72 13.73
C MET A 81 -26.55 -27.24 12.95
N PHE A 82 -26.75 -25.93 12.89
CA PHE A 82 -27.86 -25.26 12.20
C PHE A 82 -27.29 -24.23 11.22
N TYR A 83 -27.93 -24.10 10.06
CA TYR A 83 -27.56 -23.15 9.02
C TYR A 83 -28.77 -22.28 8.65
N ARG A 84 -28.49 -21.03 8.28
CA ARG A 84 -29.45 -20.14 7.63
C ARG A 84 -28.72 -19.31 6.58
N VAL A 85 -29.46 -18.84 5.60
CA VAL A 85 -28.96 -17.91 4.59
C VAL A 85 -29.60 -16.57 4.88
N SER A 86 -28.80 -15.53 5.15
CA SER A 86 -29.29 -14.16 5.25
C SER A 86 -28.82 -13.35 4.06
N THR A 87 -29.58 -12.32 3.69
CA THR A 87 -29.05 -11.29 2.80
C THR A 87 -27.89 -10.61 3.52
N ALA A 88 -26.71 -10.62 2.92
CA ALA A 88 -25.63 -9.80 3.44
C ALA A 88 -26.05 -8.34 3.21
N PRO A 89 -25.91 -7.42 4.19
CA PRO A 89 -25.85 -6.02 3.82
C PRO A 89 -24.76 -5.92 2.77
N HIS A 90 -25.03 -5.26 1.65
CA HIS A 90 -24.04 -5.04 0.61
C HIS A 90 -22.81 -4.39 1.28
N ILE A 91 -21.80 -5.18 1.66
CA ILE A 91 -20.46 -4.67 1.87
C ILE A 91 -20.03 -4.45 0.43
N GLY A 92 -20.23 -3.22 -0.05
CA GLY A 92 -19.74 -2.80 -1.35
C GLY A 92 -18.22 -2.88 -1.36
N LEU A 93 -17.67 -4.08 -1.54
CA LEU A 93 -16.54 -4.21 -2.44
C LEU A 93 -17.11 -3.85 -3.80
N LEU A 94 -16.78 -2.66 -4.27
CA LEU A 94 -17.11 -2.16 -5.60
C LEU A 94 -16.55 -3.11 -6.66
N THR A 95 -17.29 -4.18 -6.94
CA THR A 95 -17.11 -5.05 -8.09
C THR A 95 -18.43 -5.69 -8.45
N GLU A 96 -19.44 -4.87 -8.78
CA GLU A 96 -20.44 -5.29 -9.77
C GLU A 96 -20.75 -4.16 -10.75
N ILE A 97 -20.65 -4.57 -12.00
CA ILE A 97 -20.79 -3.85 -13.24
C ILE A 97 -22.26 -3.50 -13.42
N PHE A 98 -22.61 -2.21 -13.49
CA PHE A 98 -23.87 -1.79 -14.09
C PHE A 98 -23.76 -1.95 -15.61
N SER A 99 -24.24 -3.06 -16.16
CA SER A 99 -24.57 -3.12 -17.58
C SER A 99 -25.95 -2.50 -17.80
N SER A 100 -26.01 -1.18 -17.94
CA SER A 100 -26.76 -0.54 -19.04
C SER A 100 -26.60 0.98 -18.99
N GLN A 101 -26.20 1.52 -20.14
CA GLN A 101 -26.05 2.93 -20.53
C GLN A 101 -24.71 3.59 -20.19
N SER A 102 -23.80 3.41 -21.16
CA SER A 102 -22.82 4.38 -21.65
C SER A 102 -21.81 4.96 -20.64
N GLY A 103 -20.70 4.22 -20.50
CA GLY A 103 -19.36 4.81 -20.42
C GLY A 103 -18.84 5.08 -19.01
N CYS A 104 -18.20 4.08 -18.40
CA CYS A 104 -16.95 4.18 -17.62
C CYS A 104 -16.59 2.80 -17.06
N ASN A 105 -15.41 2.27 -17.44
CA ASN A 105 -14.85 1.05 -16.86
C ASN A 105 -13.89 1.44 -15.73
N ALA A 106 -14.09 0.93 -14.53
CA ALA A 106 -13.09 0.95 -13.47
C ALA A 106 -12.24 -0.33 -13.56
N TYR A 107 -10.93 -0.19 -13.69
CA TYR A 107 -10.00 -1.31 -13.57
C TYR A 107 -9.54 -1.39 -12.10
N VAL A 108 -9.91 -2.45 -11.41
CA VAL A 108 -9.30 -2.83 -10.13
C VAL A 108 -8.38 -4.00 -10.44
N THR A 109 -7.07 -3.75 -10.52
CA THR A 109 -6.07 -4.81 -10.63
C THR A 109 -5.78 -5.32 -9.22
N THR A 110 -6.61 -6.24 -8.71
CA THR A 110 -6.22 -7.01 -7.52
C THR A 110 -5.44 -8.23 -8.00
N ASN A 111 -4.14 -8.24 -7.70
CA ASN A 111 -3.31 -9.42 -7.87
C ASN A 111 -3.79 -10.45 -6.84
N THR A 112 -4.77 -11.26 -7.24
CA THR A 112 -5.39 -12.31 -6.42
C THR A 112 -4.63 -13.61 -6.65
N ASP A 113 -3.35 -13.62 -6.27
CA ASP A 113 -2.66 -14.89 -6.07
C ASP A 113 -2.88 -15.30 -4.60
N SER A 114 -3.78 -16.25 -4.40
CA SER A 114 -4.09 -16.85 -3.11
C SER A 114 -3.11 -17.96 -2.72
N SER A 115 -1.96 -18.06 -3.40
CA SER A 115 -0.84 -18.86 -2.95
C SER A 115 0.01 -18.04 -1.96
N TYR A 116 -0.09 -18.39 -0.67
CA TYR A 116 0.94 -18.06 0.32
C TYR A 116 2.22 -18.83 -0.05
N ASP A 117 2.94 -18.34 -1.05
CA ASP A 117 4.36 -18.58 -1.17
C ASP A 117 5.02 -17.21 -1.20
N SER A 118 5.70 -16.89 -0.12
CA SER A 118 6.38 -15.63 0.12
C SER A 118 7.55 -15.49 -0.85
N PHE A 119 7.26 -15.16 -2.10
CA PHE A 119 8.20 -14.40 -2.90
C PHE A 119 8.11 -12.96 -2.40
N GLU A 120 8.89 -12.69 -1.35
CA GLU A 120 9.39 -11.35 -1.03
C GLU A 120 10.04 -10.80 -2.31
N ARG A 121 9.23 -10.17 -3.16
CA ARG A 121 9.75 -9.12 -4.03
C ARG A 121 9.92 -7.91 -3.13
N GLU A 122 11.02 -7.94 -2.40
CA GLU A 122 11.67 -6.76 -1.87
C GLU A 122 11.81 -5.81 -3.06
N TYR A 123 10.92 -4.80 -3.13
CA TYR A 123 11.03 -3.73 -4.12
C TYR A 123 12.17 -2.82 -3.68
N HIS A 124 13.37 -3.38 -3.70
CA HIS A 124 14.58 -2.62 -3.86
C HIS A 124 14.35 -1.72 -5.07
N PHE A 125 14.74 -0.46 -4.97
CA PHE A 125 15.30 0.15 -6.17
C PHE A 125 16.34 -0.85 -6.66
N GLY A 126 16.09 -1.49 -7.80
CA GLY A 126 17.10 -2.33 -8.42
C GLY A 126 18.39 -1.51 -8.53
N PRO A 127 19.57 -2.14 -8.45
CA PRO A 127 20.84 -1.44 -8.42
C PRO A 127 20.82 -0.29 -9.43
N VAL A 128 20.95 0.97 -8.96
CA VAL A 128 21.19 2.08 -9.89
C VAL A 128 22.63 1.88 -10.36
N VAL A 129 22.79 0.98 -11.32
CA VAL A 129 24.07 0.79 -12.00
C VAL A 129 24.21 2.02 -12.87
N SER A 130 25.18 2.87 -12.57
CA SER A 130 25.57 3.88 -13.54
C SER A 130 25.80 3.15 -14.87
N GLY A 131 25.27 3.63 -15.99
CA GLY A 131 25.39 2.94 -17.28
C GLY A 131 26.83 2.71 -17.79
N SER A 132 27.85 3.04 -17.00
CA SER A 132 29.25 2.75 -17.25
C SER A 132 29.68 1.46 -16.54
N LEU A 133 29.87 0.38 -17.31
CA LEU A 133 30.74 -0.75 -16.94
C LEU A 133 32.24 -0.39 -17.06
N ALA A 134 32.57 0.87 -17.36
CA ALA A 134 33.95 1.28 -17.60
C ALA A 134 34.66 1.51 -16.26
N GLN A 135 35.82 0.87 -16.13
CA GLN A 135 36.81 1.14 -15.09
C GLN A 135 37.15 2.63 -15.09
N ASN A 136 36.87 3.31 -13.99
CA ASN A 136 37.31 4.68 -13.78
C ASN A 136 38.65 4.65 -13.05
N ALA A 137 39.66 5.24 -13.68
CA ALA A 137 40.97 5.42 -13.08
C ALA A 137 41.14 6.89 -12.74
N THR A 138 41.69 7.20 -11.56
CA THR A 138 42.22 8.54 -11.32
C THR A 138 43.60 8.64 -11.96
N GLU A 139 43.85 9.77 -12.64
CA GLU A 139 45.22 10.12 -13.01
C GLU A 139 46.03 10.40 -11.75
N HIS A 140 47.32 10.11 -11.80
CA HIS A 140 48.20 10.26 -10.66
C HIS A 140 48.32 11.75 -10.27
N ASP A 141 47.67 12.16 -9.18
CA ASP A 141 48.00 13.40 -8.48
C ASP A 141 49.09 13.11 -7.43
N ASN A 142 50.17 13.89 -7.47
CA ASN A 142 51.26 13.79 -6.50
C ASN A 142 50.86 14.31 -5.10
N SER A 143 49.66 14.87 -4.97
CA SER A 143 49.12 15.28 -3.67
C SER A 143 48.38 14.10 -3.02
N SER A 144 49.04 13.42 -2.07
CA SER A 144 48.46 12.32 -1.27
C SER A 144 47.25 12.71 -0.41
N SER A 145 46.77 13.95 -0.55
CA SER A 145 45.67 14.57 0.18
C SER A 145 44.47 14.93 -0.69
N SER A 146 44.58 14.95 -2.02
CA SER A 146 43.46 15.30 -2.91
C SER A 146 42.62 14.08 -3.26
N TYR A 147 41.32 14.29 -3.37
CA TYR A 147 40.33 13.32 -3.84
C TYR A 147 39.80 13.81 -5.18
N ASP A 148 39.80 12.93 -6.19
CA ASP A 148 39.25 13.25 -7.50
C ASP A 148 37.84 12.66 -7.62
N LEU A 149 36.87 13.50 -7.99
CA LEU A 149 35.50 13.06 -8.28
C LEU A 149 35.53 12.21 -9.53
N VAL A 150 35.22 10.92 -9.39
CA VAL A 150 35.21 9.99 -10.52
C VAL A 150 33.82 9.75 -11.07
N LYS A 151 32.80 9.93 -10.22
CA LYS A 151 31.44 9.52 -10.55
C LYS A 151 30.41 10.26 -9.72
N GLN A 152 29.30 10.58 -10.38
CA GLN A 152 28.14 11.20 -9.75
C GLN A 152 26.87 10.46 -10.15
N PHE A 153 26.03 10.17 -9.18
CA PHE A 153 24.68 9.63 -9.36
C PHE A 153 23.68 10.75 -9.08
N THR A 154 23.08 11.31 -10.12
CA THR A 154 22.06 12.37 -9.99
C THR A 154 20.65 11.80 -9.93
N ASP A 155 19.69 12.65 -9.56
CA ASP A 155 18.25 12.37 -9.63
C ASP A 155 17.81 11.14 -8.80
N ILE A 156 18.50 10.88 -7.68
CA ILE A 156 18.21 9.72 -6.82
C ILE A 156 16.86 9.92 -6.12
N ASN A 157 16.66 11.09 -5.50
CA ASN A 157 15.47 11.47 -4.75
C ASN A 157 14.89 10.31 -3.89
N ALA A 158 15.76 9.68 -3.11
CA ALA A 158 15.45 8.47 -2.37
C ALA A 158 16.14 8.45 -1.00
N LEU A 159 15.59 7.69 -0.07
CA LEU A 159 16.23 7.38 1.21
C LEU A 159 17.27 6.29 0.94
N VAL A 160 18.54 6.66 0.87
CA VAL A 160 19.64 5.74 0.57
C VAL A 160 20.17 5.13 1.87
N HIS A 161 20.45 3.84 1.88
CA HIS A 161 21.01 3.16 3.06
C HIS A 161 22.49 2.86 2.91
N ARG A 162 22.90 2.43 1.72
CA ARG A 162 24.29 2.07 1.45
C ARG A 162 24.65 2.19 -0.02
N THR A 163 25.93 2.34 -0.27
CA THR A 163 26.55 2.23 -1.59
C THR A 163 27.57 1.11 -1.54
N GLU A 164 27.61 0.25 -2.54
CA GLU A 164 28.61 -0.80 -2.69
C GLU A 164 29.48 -0.50 -3.90
N ASN A 165 30.77 -0.83 -3.84
CA ASN A 165 31.66 -0.74 -4.98
C ASN A 165 32.80 -1.76 -4.89
N GLN A 166 33.66 -1.82 -5.89
CA GLN A 166 34.91 -2.58 -5.83
C GLN A 166 36.11 -1.67 -6.03
N LEU A 167 37.09 -1.75 -5.13
CA LEU A 167 38.31 -0.96 -5.18
C LEU A 167 39.51 -1.82 -5.57
N SER A 168 40.40 -1.29 -6.38
CA SER A 168 41.70 -1.90 -6.68
C SER A 168 42.80 -0.86 -6.82
N ARG A 169 44.04 -1.35 -6.92
CA ARG A 169 45.28 -0.56 -6.94
C ARG A 169 46.31 -1.20 -7.85
N ASP A 170 47.06 -0.37 -8.59
CA ASP A 170 48.22 -0.81 -9.37
C ASP A 170 49.53 -0.70 -8.57
N GLY A 171 49.99 -1.81 -7.95
CA GLY A 171 51.35 -1.95 -7.42
C GLY A 171 51.48 -2.43 -5.96
N ILE A 172 52.73 -2.67 -5.51
CA ILE A 172 53.03 -3.49 -4.31
C ILE A 172 53.52 -2.68 -3.08
N SER A 173 53.58 -1.34 -3.11
CA SER A 173 54.18 -0.61 -1.99
C SER A 173 53.70 0.84 -1.78
N GLY A 174 53.20 1.11 -0.57
CA GLY A 174 53.12 2.43 0.07
C GLY A 174 51.89 3.26 -0.31
N ASP A 175 51.06 3.58 0.68
CA ASP A 175 49.80 4.36 0.66
C ASP A 175 48.65 3.70 -0.12
N GLY A 176 47.59 3.29 0.60
CA GLY A 176 46.43 2.61 0.03
C GLY A 176 45.60 3.50 -0.88
N SER A 177 44.83 2.89 -1.78
CA SER A 177 43.78 3.58 -2.52
C SER A 177 42.64 3.87 -1.56
N CYS A 178 42.15 5.11 -1.53
CA CYS A 178 40.99 5.46 -0.72
C CYS A 178 39.82 5.83 -1.62
N CYS A 179 38.63 5.46 -1.20
CA CYS A 179 37.39 5.88 -1.81
C CYS A 179 36.54 6.58 -0.76
N LYS A 180 36.03 7.75 -1.14
CA LYS A 180 35.11 8.55 -0.34
C LYS A 180 33.79 8.61 -1.09
N VAL A 181 32.71 8.29 -0.41
CA VAL A 181 31.34 8.46 -0.89
C VAL A 181 30.72 9.62 -0.13
N GLU A 182 30.22 10.62 -0.85
CA GLU A 182 29.44 11.72 -0.28
C GLU A 182 27.97 11.54 -0.65
N TYR A 183 27.11 11.52 0.37
CA TYR A 183 25.66 11.55 0.24
C TYR A 183 25.19 13.00 0.36
N HIS A 184 24.64 13.56 -0.72
CA HIS A 184 24.08 14.91 -0.72
C HIS A 184 22.57 14.84 -0.55
N TYR A 185 22.05 15.51 0.48
CA TYR A 185 20.62 15.47 0.79
C TYR A 185 19.86 16.65 0.19
N ALA A 186 18.54 16.51 0.06
CA ALA A 186 17.66 17.57 -0.44
C ALA A 186 17.67 18.86 0.41
N ASP A 187 18.11 18.79 1.68
CA ASP A 187 18.30 19.94 2.57
C ASP A 187 19.69 20.61 2.43
N ALA A 188 20.47 20.21 1.42
CA ALA A 188 21.85 20.61 1.15
C ALA A 188 22.87 20.23 2.25
N SER A 189 22.49 19.39 3.22
CA SER A 189 23.49 18.74 4.08
C SER A 189 24.24 17.64 3.32
N ILE A 190 25.41 17.28 3.84
CA ILE A 190 26.30 16.28 3.24
C ILE A 190 26.75 15.32 4.35
N GLU A 191 26.77 14.03 4.05
CA GLU A 191 27.44 13.01 4.87
C GLU A 191 28.51 12.30 4.06
N GLU A 192 29.63 11.99 4.69
CA GLU A 192 30.77 11.33 4.05
C GLU A 192 31.02 9.95 4.67
N ALA A 193 31.31 8.97 3.83
CA ALA A 193 31.82 7.65 4.23
C ALA A 193 33.14 7.38 3.49
N ILE A 194 34.19 7.01 4.21
CA ILE A 194 35.53 6.83 3.66
C ILE A 194 36.04 5.45 4.00
N GLU A 195 36.54 4.74 2.98
CA GLU A 195 37.24 3.46 3.14
C GLU A 195 38.56 3.51 2.36
N CYS A 196 39.59 2.89 2.92
CA CYS A 196 40.93 2.84 2.34
C CYS A 196 41.42 1.40 2.31
N GLU A 197 41.86 0.95 1.14
CA GLU A 197 42.26 -0.44 0.92
C GLU A 197 43.68 -0.54 0.33
N ASN A 198 44.38 -1.61 0.69
CA ASN A 198 45.72 -1.94 0.21
C ASN A 198 45.72 -3.24 -0.60
N ALA A 199 44.67 -3.47 -1.39
CA ALA A 199 44.51 -4.68 -2.18
C ALA A 199 44.99 -4.50 -3.64
N PRO A 200 45.86 -5.40 -4.15
CA PRO A 200 46.26 -5.43 -5.56
C PRO A 200 45.18 -6.07 -6.46
N TYR A 201 44.03 -6.44 -5.90
CA TYR A 201 42.88 -7.01 -6.60
C TYR A 201 41.64 -6.19 -6.27
N TYR A 202 40.58 -6.37 -7.05
CA TYR A 202 39.29 -5.75 -6.76
C TYR A 202 38.67 -6.37 -5.52
N GLU A 203 38.52 -5.57 -4.46
CA GLU A 203 37.85 -5.97 -3.23
C GLU A 203 36.52 -5.21 -3.08
N PRO A 204 35.42 -5.90 -2.72
CA PRO A 204 34.13 -5.27 -2.54
C PRO A 204 34.10 -4.48 -1.22
N HIS A 205 33.63 -3.25 -1.28
CA HIS A 205 33.40 -2.39 -0.13
C HIS A 205 31.95 -1.95 -0.04
N THR A 206 31.52 -1.64 1.19
CA THR A 206 30.18 -1.16 1.50
C THR A 206 30.28 0.11 2.34
N TYR A 207 29.69 1.18 1.85
CA TYR A 207 29.59 2.47 2.51
C TYR A 207 28.18 2.63 3.05
N TYR A 208 28.06 2.99 4.33
CA TYR A 208 26.75 3.21 4.95
C TYR A 208 26.43 4.71 5.01
N ASN A 209 25.18 5.06 4.69
CA ASN A 209 24.61 6.38 4.96
C ASN A 209 24.13 6.40 6.42
N GLY A 210 24.63 7.30 7.26
CA GLY A 210 24.21 7.44 8.66
C GLY A 210 22.92 8.25 8.84
N GLN A 211 22.52 9.05 7.85
CA GLN A 211 21.23 9.77 7.79
C GLN A 211 20.24 9.04 6.87
N THR A 212 19.83 7.83 7.25
CA THR A 212 18.90 7.01 6.44
C THR A 212 17.46 7.53 6.38
N ASP A 213 17.13 8.53 7.20
CA ASP A 213 15.84 9.21 7.26
C ASP A 213 15.78 10.46 6.36
N LYS A 214 16.89 10.82 5.70
CA LYS A 214 16.97 11.96 4.79
C LYS A 214 16.98 11.54 3.33
N ILE A 215 16.23 12.26 2.51
CA ILE A 215 16.19 12.08 1.06
C ILE A 215 17.53 12.52 0.47
N VAL A 216 18.21 11.59 -0.19
CA VAL A 216 19.43 11.82 -0.97
C VAL A 216 19.04 12.30 -2.37
N ASP A 217 19.59 13.45 -2.75
CA ASP A 217 19.42 14.09 -4.05
C ASP A 217 20.41 13.50 -5.08
N HIS A 218 21.70 13.50 -4.73
CA HIS A 218 22.76 12.89 -5.53
C HIS A 218 23.86 12.27 -4.64
N ILE A 219 24.65 11.37 -5.21
CA ILE A 219 25.81 10.74 -4.57
C ILE A 219 27.05 11.00 -5.40
N ASP A 220 28.10 11.46 -4.74
CA ASP A 220 29.41 11.65 -5.35
C ASP A 220 30.37 10.59 -4.85
N ILE A 221 31.08 9.93 -5.77
CA ILE A 221 32.14 8.97 -5.46
C ILE A 221 33.47 9.58 -5.88
N TYR A 222 34.35 9.69 -4.89
CA TYR A 222 35.69 10.20 -5.06
C TYR A 222 36.71 9.10 -4.85
N LEU A 223 37.76 9.11 -5.66
CA LEU A 223 38.90 8.22 -5.50
C LEU A 223 40.16 9.01 -5.22
N ARG A 224 41.02 8.43 -4.40
CA ARG A 224 42.37 8.90 -4.14
C ARG A 224 43.33 7.74 -4.34
N GLY A 225 44.17 7.85 -5.37
CA GLY A 225 45.37 7.03 -5.49
C GLY A 225 46.50 7.67 -4.68
N GLY A 226 47.27 6.89 -3.93
CA GLY A 226 48.49 7.38 -3.27
C GLY A 226 49.58 7.69 -4.30
N ASN A 227 50.77 7.11 -4.13
CA ASN A 227 51.82 7.17 -5.16
C ASN A 227 51.50 6.32 -6.42
N GLN A 228 50.28 5.80 -6.53
CA GLN A 228 49.83 4.83 -7.54
C GLN A 228 48.38 5.11 -7.93
N HIS A 229 47.95 4.55 -9.07
CA HIS A 229 46.57 4.66 -9.54
C HIS A 229 45.61 3.85 -8.65
N GLY A 230 44.49 4.47 -8.30
CA GLY A 230 43.33 3.80 -7.72
C GLY A 230 42.29 3.52 -8.80
N TYR A 231 41.57 2.41 -8.64
CA TYR A 231 40.51 2.01 -9.56
C TYR A 231 39.23 1.68 -8.81
N GLU A 232 38.10 2.08 -9.37
CA GLU A 232 36.76 1.68 -8.94
C GLU A 232 36.03 1.00 -10.10
N LYS A 233 35.16 0.06 -9.75
CA LYS A 233 34.12 -0.48 -10.64
C LYS A 233 32.92 -1.01 -9.86
N ASP A 234 31.90 -1.40 -10.60
CA ASP A 234 30.72 -2.12 -10.11
C ASP A 234 29.95 -1.39 -9.00
N ASP A 235 29.94 -0.05 -9.01
CA ASP A 235 29.15 0.71 -8.05
C ASP A 235 27.66 0.38 -8.12
N VAL A 236 27.07 0.17 -6.94
CA VAL A 236 25.65 -0.06 -6.74
C VAL A 236 25.15 0.79 -5.58
N VAL A 237 24.12 1.60 -5.83
CA VAL A 237 23.42 2.35 -4.77
C VAL A 237 22.19 1.58 -4.32
N PHE A 238 22.04 1.39 -3.00
CA PHE A 238 20.88 0.76 -2.37
C PHE A 238 20.10 1.79 -1.56
N GLY A 239 18.83 1.95 -1.90
CA GLY A 239 17.91 2.83 -1.20
C GLY A 239 16.46 2.48 -1.47
N PHE A 240 15.58 3.26 -0.85
CA PHE A 240 14.15 3.23 -1.05
C PHE A 240 13.72 4.64 -1.41
N THR A 241 13.18 4.84 -2.60
CA THR A 241 12.35 6.03 -2.83
C THR A 241 11.19 5.99 -1.85
N GLU A 242 10.73 7.13 -1.34
CA GLU A 242 9.37 7.28 -0.78
C GLU A 242 8.29 7.06 -1.87
N LYS A 243 8.51 6.11 -2.79
CA LYS A 243 7.45 5.65 -3.65
C LYS A 243 6.45 4.89 -2.77
N PRO A 244 5.16 5.19 -2.91
CA PRO A 244 4.11 4.48 -2.20
C PRO A 244 4.34 2.98 -2.33
N SER A 245 4.34 2.25 -1.21
CA SER A 245 4.43 0.78 -1.28
C SER A 245 3.18 0.20 -1.93
N THR A 246 2.06 0.93 -1.88
CA THR A 246 0.81 0.58 -2.55
C THR A 246 -0.02 1.83 -2.79
N MET A 247 -0.55 1.96 -4.01
CA MET A 247 -1.54 2.98 -4.38
C MET A 247 -2.86 2.30 -4.75
N ILE A 248 -3.96 2.78 -4.18
CA ILE A 248 -5.32 2.37 -4.53
C ILE A 248 -5.99 3.54 -5.24
N GLU A 249 -6.42 3.33 -6.48
CA GLU A 249 -7.21 4.28 -7.26
C GLU A 249 -8.68 3.85 -7.32
N LEU A 250 -9.58 4.77 -7.01
CA LEU A 250 -11.02 4.57 -7.00
C LEU A 250 -11.68 5.67 -7.82
N ALA A 251 -12.31 5.29 -8.93
CA ALA A 251 -13.16 6.21 -9.69
C ALA A 251 -14.38 6.60 -8.85
N LEU A 252 -14.64 7.89 -8.74
CA LEU A 252 -15.79 8.43 -8.02
C LEU A 252 -16.95 8.66 -8.99
N PRO A 253 -18.20 8.45 -8.56
CA PRO A 253 -19.37 8.73 -9.40
C PRO A 253 -19.46 10.22 -9.72
N VAL A 254 -20.02 10.55 -10.89
CA VAL A 254 -20.31 11.94 -11.25
C VAL A 254 -21.43 12.47 -10.37
N LEU A 255 -21.18 13.54 -9.64
CA LEU A 255 -22.11 14.16 -8.70
C LEU A 255 -22.71 15.43 -9.26
N THR A 256 -23.98 15.69 -8.94
CA THR A 256 -24.65 16.98 -9.14
C THR A 256 -24.48 17.85 -7.90
N GLY A 257 -24.07 19.11 -8.07
CA GLY A 257 -23.78 20.05 -6.98
C GLY A 257 -22.28 20.27 -6.78
N HIS A 258 -21.87 20.82 -5.64
CA HIS A 258 -20.46 21.00 -5.28
C HIS A 258 -20.11 20.22 -4.02
N VAL A 259 -19.16 19.28 -4.13
CA VAL A 259 -18.59 18.59 -2.96
C VAL A 259 -17.86 19.61 -2.09
N THR A 260 -18.21 19.66 -0.81
CA THR A 260 -17.65 20.60 0.17
C THR A 260 -16.76 19.90 1.20
N HIS A 261 -17.01 18.62 1.46
CA HIS A 261 -16.27 17.86 2.46
C HIS A 261 -16.11 16.41 2.03
N THR A 262 -15.07 15.77 2.52
CA THR A 262 -14.80 14.35 2.38
C THR A 262 -14.36 13.72 3.70
N LEU A 263 -14.55 12.42 3.82
CA LEU A 263 -14.09 11.62 4.95
C LEU A 263 -13.72 10.25 4.40
N LEU A 264 -12.44 9.89 4.51
CA LEU A 264 -11.97 8.53 4.28
C LEU A 264 -11.77 7.84 5.64
N ASN A 265 -12.66 6.92 6.00
CA ASN A 265 -12.41 6.03 7.13
C ASN A 265 -11.64 4.80 6.66
N ILE A 266 -10.52 4.52 7.32
CA ILE A 266 -9.68 3.37 7.03
C ILE A 266 -9.51 2.57 8.31
N GLU A 267 -9.81 1.28 8.22
CA GLU A 267 -9.42 0.30 9.21
C GLU A 267 -8.17 -0.42 8.68
N PRO A 268 -6.97 -0.10 9.20
CA PRO A 268 -5.76 -0.80 8.78
C PRO A 268 -5.83 -2.27 9.23
N LEU A 269 -5.42 -3.20 8.36
CA LEU A 269 -5.31 -4.62 8.71
C LEU A 269 -4.10 -4.85 9.61
N ARG A 270 -2.98 -4.21 9.24
CA ARG A 270 -1.71 -4.21 9.94
C ARG A 270 -1.05 -2.86 9.67
N ARG A 271 -0.60 -2.22 10.74
CA ARG A 271 0.13 -0.95 10.69
C ARG A 271 1.25 -1.01 11.71
N ASP A 272 2.46 -0.75 11.25
CA ASP A 272 3.60 -0.56 12.12
C ASP A 272 3.70 0.90 12.56
N VAL A 273 4.41 1.12 13.67
CA VAL A 273 4.65 2.47 14.16
C VAL A 273 5.47 3.22 13.10
N GLY A 274 4.87 4.27 12.54
CA GLY A 274 5.47 5.12 11.52
C GLY A 274 4.95 4.91 10.10
N ASP A 275 4.15 3.87 9.82
CA ASP A 275 3.45 3.78 8.53
C ASP A 275 2.59 5.02 8.34
N ARG A 276 2.53 5.59 7.14
CA ARG A 276 1.72 6.76 6.82
C ARG A 276 0.68 6.37 5.76
N ILE A 277 -0.57 6.78 5.98
CA ILE A 277 -1.63 6.62 4.97
C ILE A 277 -2.07 8.02 4.60
N GLU A 278 -1.95 8.33 3.33
CA GLU A 278 -2.45 9.58 2.77
C GLU A 278 -3.57 9.24 1.80
N TYR A 279 -4.45 10.21 1.58
CA TYR A 279 -5.33 10.14 0.44
C TYR A 279 -5.47 11.51 -0.19
N GLU A 280 -5.67 11.48 -1.50
CA GLU A 280 -5.92 12.65 -2.32
C GLU A 280 -7.17 12.42 -3.16
N ILE A 281 -7.85 13.51 -3.50
CA ILE A 281 -8.95 13.50 -4.45
C ILE A 281 -8.59 14.39 -5.63
N TYR A 282 -8.95 13.95 -6.83
CA TYR A 282 -8.63 14.62 -8.08
C TYR A 282 -9.91 14.81 -8.89
N ASP A 283 -10.08 15.99 -9.47
CA ASP A 283 -11.29 16.35 -10.24
C ASP A 283 -11.09 16.30 -11.76
N GLY A 284 -9.90 15.91 -12.24
CA GLY A 284 -9.53 15.98 -13.66
C GLY A 284 -8.67 17.19 -14.01
N VAL A 285 -8.49 18.14 -13.09
CA VAL A 285 -7.75 19.39 -13.28
C VAL A 285 -6.84 19.66 -12.07
N THR A 286 -7.39 19.69 -10.87
CA THR A 286 -6.69 19.96 -9.61
C THR A 286 -6.80 18.78 -8.64
N THR A 287 -5.81 18.70 -7.76
CA THR A 287 -5.71 17.67 -6.72
C THR A 287 -5.79 18.33 -5.34
N GLU A 288 -6.60 17.75 -4.45
CA GLU A 288 -6.58 18.05 -3.03
C GLU A 288 -5.85 16.91 -2.32
N SER A 289 -4.67 17.21 -1.75
CA SER A 289 -3.79 16.25 -1.08
C SER A 289 -3.66 16.52 0.42
N ASN A 290 -2.90 15.69 1.15
CA ASN A 290 -2.66 15.81 2.59
C ASN A 290 -3.92 15.75 3.46
N LEU A 291 -4.97 15.08 2.97
CA LEU A 291 -6.21 14.93 3.72
C LEU A 291 -6.03 13.91 4.86
N LEU A 292 -6.55 14.25 6.04
CA LEU A 292 -6.42 13.39 7.21
C LEU A 292 -7.42 12.23 7.14
N THR A 293 -6.95 11.00 7.30
CA THR A 293 -7.81 9.82 7.41
C THR A 293 -8.62 9.87 8.71
N ASN A 294 -9.78 9.19 8.72
CA ASN A 294 -10.72 9.13 9.85
C ASN A 294 -11.15 10.52 10.36
N THR A 295 -11.00 11.56 9.54
CA THR A 295 -11.32 12.96 9.85
C THR A 295 -12.15 13.54 8.71
N LYS A 296 -13.15 14.36 9.05
CA LYS A 296 -13.92 15.08 8.03
C LYS A 296 -13.11 16.28 7.56
N ASN A 297 -12.71 16.27 6.30
CA ASN A 297 -11.91 17.32 5.67
C ASN A 297 -12.80 18.23 4.84
N GLU A 298 -12.51 19.53 4.85
CA GLU A 298 -13.10 20.51 3.93
C GLU A 298 -12.33 20.50 2.61
N ILE A 299 -13.03 20.62 1.48
CA ILE A 299 -12.43 20.70 0.16
C ILE A 299 -12.33 22.16 -0.26
N VAL A 300 -11.12 22.59 -0.60
CA VAL A 300 -10.82 24.01 -0.85
C VAL A 300 -10.16 24.27 -2.20
N ASN A 301 -9.47 23.27 -2.77
CA ASN A 301 -8.63 23.41 -3.96
C ASN A 301 -9.20 22.73 -5.21
N LEU A 302 -10.35 22.03 -5.11
CA LEU A 302 -10.98 21.42 -6.28
C LEU A 302 -11.74 22.45 -7.13
N SER A 303 -11.49 22.44 -8.43
CA SER A 303 -12.15 23.31 -9.41
C SER A 303 -13.54 22.81 -9.79
N THR A 304 -13.74 21.50 -9.70
CA THR A 304 -14.96 20.76 -10.03
C THR A 304 -15.15 19.61 -9.04
N ASN A 305 -16.19 18.78 -9.23
CA ASN A 305 -16.40 17.64 -8.35
C ASN A 305 -15.30 16.60 -8.54
N PRO A 306 -14.84 15.95 -7.45
CA PRO A 306 -13.82 14.92 -7.54
C PRO A 306 -14.31 13.75 -8.38
N THR A 307 -13.44 13.28 -9.27
CA THR A 307 -13.67 12.15 -10.19
C THR A 307 -12.82 10.94 -9.82
N LEU A 308 -11.77 11.14 -9.02
CA LEU A 308 -10.85 10.09 -8.60
C LEU A 308 -10.48 10.28 -7.12
N LEU A 309 -10.44 9.17 -6.38
CA LEU A 309 -9.85 9.06 -5.05
C LEU A 309 -8.60 8.19 -5.17
N ARG A 310 -7.48 8.67 -4.62
CA ARG A 310 -6.25 7.91 -4.45
C ARG A 310 -5.94 7.73 -2.99
N VAL A 311 -5.65 6.50 -2.59
CA VAL A 311 -5.15 6.18 -1.25
C VAL A 311 -3.75 5.65 -1.38
N VAL A 312 -2.83 6.24 -0.64
CA VAL A 312 -1.40 6.06 -0.78
C VAL A 312 -0.87 5.52 0.54
N LEU A 313 -0.28 4.33 0.51
CA LEU A 313 0.29 3.66 1.66
C LEU A 313 1.81 3.82 1.63
N PHE A 314 2.34 4.39 2.71
CA PHE A 314 3.77 4.55 2.93
C PHE A 314 4.18 3.66 4.12
N PRO A 315 5.12 2.73 3.94
CA PRO A 315 5.65 1.95 5.05
C PRO A 315 6.48 2.85 5.97
N SER A 316 6.61 2.46 7.23
CA SER A 316 7.44 3.16 8.21
C SER A 316 8.91 3.19 7.75
N PRO A 317 9.55 4.37 7.65
CA PRO A 317 10.96 4.46 7.27
C PRO A 317 11.89 3.94 8.38
N ALA A 318 11.45 3.97 9.65
CA ALA A 318 12.30 3.66 10.80
C ALA A 318 12.38 2.17 11.13
N ASN A 319 11.43 1.36 10.65
CA ASN A 319 11.39 -0.06 10.94
C ASN A 319 10.58 -0.79 9.86
N PRO A 320 11.13 -0.93 8.64
CA PRO A 320 10.47 -1.68 7.59
C PRO A 320 10.48 -3.15 7.99
N LEU A 321 9.46 -3.59 8.74
CA LEU A 321 9.19 -5.01 8.82
C LEU A 321 8.95 -5.50 7.39
N PRO A 322 9.24 -6.78 7.07
CA PRO A 322 9.07 -7.34 5.72
C PRO A 322 7.61 -7.36 5.22
N LYS A 323 6.68 -6.72 5.94
CA LYS A 323 5.27 -6.70 5.66
C LYS A 323 4.88 -5.30 5.20
N THR A 324 4.43 -5.20 3.97
CA THR A 324 3.85 -3.96 3.43
C THR A 324 2.61 -3.55 4.24
N PRO A 325 2.38 -2.25 4.48
CA PRO A 325 1.15 -1.76 5.08
C PRO A 325 -0.06 -2.26 4.29
N ALA A 326 -1.09 -2.72 4.99
CA ALA A 326 -2.28 -3.31 4.37
C ALA A 326 -3.56 -2.72 4.97
N ILE A 327 -4.54 -2.42 4.11
CA ILE A 327 -5.86 -1.94 4.51
C ILE A 327 -6.81 -3.13 4.63
N LYS A 328 -7.53 -3.24 5.75
CA LYS A 328 -8.56 -4.28 5.95
C LYS A 328 -9.87 -3.84 5.32
N SER A 329 -10.28 -2.61 5.60
CA SER A 329 -11.50 -2.02 5.08
C SER A 329 -11.31 -0.51 4.89
N LEU A 330 -12.01 0.02 3.88
CA LEU A 330 -12.07 1.46 3.63
C LEU A 330 -13.52 1.86 3.38
N SER A 331 -13.90 3.06 3.83
CA SER A 331 -15.16 3.70 3.45
C SER A 331 -14.92 5.16 3.15
N PHE A 332 -15.47 5.63 2.04
CA PHE A 332 -15.35 7.02 1.62
C PHE A 332 -16.73 7.68 1.66
N SER A 333 -16.82 8.82 2.33
CA SER A 333 -18.03 9.63 2.45
C SER A 333 -17.74 11.04 1.95
N TYR A 334 -18.73 11.66 1.31
CA TYR A 334 -18.66 13.05 0.86
C TYR A 334 -19.95 13.79 1.17
N TRP A 335 -19.86 15.10 1.31
CA TRP A 335 -20.99 16.01 1.50
C TRP A 335 -20.97 17.04 0.39
N TYR A 336 -22.13 17.29 -0.20
CA TYR A 336 -22.28 18.27 -1.27
C TYR A 336 -23.36 19.29 -0.95
N ARG A 337 -23.23 20.48 -1.56
CA ARG A 337 -24.31 21.47 -1.63
C ARG A 337 -24.92 21.40 -3.04
N PRO A 338 -26.25 21.46 -3.16
CA PRO A 338 -26.93 21.49 -4.46
C PRO A 338 -26.42 22.59 -5.38
#